data_AF-U6JC04-F1
#
_entry.id   AF-U6JC04-F1
#
_cell.length_a   1.000
_cell.length_b   1.000
_cell.length_c   1.000
_cell.angle_alpha   90.00
_cell.angle_beta   90.00
_cell.angle_gamma   90.00
#
_symmetry.space_group_name_H-M   'P 1'
#
loop_
_entity.id
_entity.type
_entity.pdbx_description
1 polymer ?
#
loop_
_entity_poly.entity_id
_entity_poly.type
_entity_poly.pdbx_seq_one_letter_code
_entity_poly.pdbx_strand_id
1 'polypeptide(L)'
;MSPKKKENKNDNIVPSLSNEAGSIQAKMNGLKLRAAIDTTVKKNLKADKYEARRLIRRLRERIVLNQNEAKLATACVNTQYKLLQRLFMLRVHESKEAIARLRKENCDLKAERDKVISAKDELINEKDEQIAKLESHLQSLHFQLERVVLEMVEKLENRLEEDRLEWEKEAYTFHETSAKILQKLGYGTTFM
;
A
#
# COMPACT_ATOMS: atom_id res chain seq x y z
N MET A 1 -55.11 -11.36 137.16
CA MET A 1 -54.81 -12.47 136.23
C MET A 1 -54.14 -11.91 134.98
N SER A 2 -53.11 -12.62 134.56
CA SER A 2 -52.20 -12.48 133.41
C SER A 2 -52.91 -12.48 132.04
N PRO A 3 -52.20 -12.55 130.90
CA PRO A 3 -51.18 -11.63 130.36
C PRO A 3 -51.41 -11.39 128.83
N LYS A 4 -51.04 -10.25 128.22
CA LYS A 4 -50.79 -10.22 126.75
C LYS A 4 -49.67 -9.24 126.37
N LYS A 5 -48.58 -9.87 125.90
CA LYS A 5 -47.55 -9.45 124.93
C LYS A 5 -47.28 -7.95 124.76
N LYS A 6 -46.08 -7.55 125.22
CA LYS A 6 -45.29 -6.47 124.63
C LYS A 6 -45.05 -6.80 123.15
N GLU A 7 -45.74 -6.16 122.24
CA GLU A 7 -45.29 -6.03 120.85
C GLU A 7 -44.68 -4.64 120.69
N ASN A 8 -43.38 -4.68 120.42
CA ASN A 8 -42.43 -3.61 120.58
C ASN A 8 -42.56 -2.67 119.38
N LYS A 9 -43.27 -1.54 119.54
CA LYS A 9 -43.41 -0.51 118.50
C LYS A 9 -42.06 0.02 118.00
N ASN A 10 -40.97 -0.17 118.75
CA ASN A 10 -39.61 0.19 118.34
C ASN A 10 -38.84 -0.90 117.58
N ASP A 11 -39.22 -2.19 117.64
CA ASP A 11 -38.48 -3.27 116.95
C ASP A 11 -38.81 -3.38 115.46
N ASN A 12 -39.92 -2.79 115.01
CA ASN A 12 -40.28 -2.74 113.58
C ASN A 12 -39.79 -1.47 112.87
N ILE A 13 -39.38 -0.45 113.62
CA ILE A 13 -38.89 0.83 113.08
C ILE A 13 -37.42 0.70 112.63
N VAL A 14 -36.60 -0.04 113.39
CA VAL A 14 -35.18 -0.24 113.07
C VAL A 14 -34.95 -1.05 111.77
N PRO A 15 -35.66 -2.16 111.52
CA PRO A 15 -35.55 -2.89 110.25
C PRO A 15 -36.16 -2.13 109.07
N SER A 16 -37.24 -1.36 109.26
CA SER A 16 -37.84 -0.57 108.18
C SER A 16 -36.93 0.59 107.77
N LEU A 17 -36.36 1.32 108.74
CA LEU A 17 -35.39 2.39 108.47
C LEU A 17 -34.09 1.86 107.86
N SER A 18 -33.61 0.69 108.27
CA SER A 18 -32.45 0.04 107.68
C SER A 18 -32.69 -0.38 106.23
N ASN A 19 -33.87 -0.97 105.94
CA ASN A 19 -34.27 -1.31 104.57
C ASN A 19 -34.48 -0.08 103.69
N GLU A 20 -35.00 1.01 104.26
CA GLU A 20 -35.21 2.27 103.56
C GLU A 20 -33.88 3.00 103.30
N ALA A 21 -32.97 3.02 104.27
CA ALA A 21 -31.59 3.51 104.12
C ALA A 21 -30.81 2.67 103.09
N GLY A 22 -30.95 1.34 103.12
CA GLY A 22 -30.38 0.43 102.13
C GLY A 22 -30.95 0.65 100.73
N SER A 23 -32.26 0.89 100.61
CA SER A 23 -32.93 1.24 99.35
C SER A 23 -32.48 2.59 98.81
N ILE A 24 -32.33 3.60 99.68
CA ILE A 24 -31.79 4.92 99.34
C ILE A 24 -30.32 4.80 98.91
N GLN A 25 -29.51 3.99 99.58
CA GLN A 25 -28.12 3.78 99.24
C GLN A 25 -27.95 3.00 97.92
N ALA A 26 -28.79 1.99 97.66
CA ALA A 26 -28.84 1.28 96.39
C ALA A 26 -29.28 2.22 95.24
N LYS A 27 -30.29 3.06 95.47
CA LYS A 27 -30.71 4.11 94.51
C LYS A 27 -29.59 5.12 94.27
N MET A 28 -28.90 5.57 95.32
CA MET A 28 -27.77 6.49 95.22
C MET A 28 -26.61 5.88 94.41
N ASN A 29 -26.28 4.61 94.67
CA ASN A 29 -25.25 3.90 93.92
C ASN A 29 -25.66 3.69 92.45
N GLY A 30 -26.92 3.36 92.19
CA GLY A 30 -27.47 3.29 90.84
C GLY A 30 -27.41 4.62 90.09
N LEU A 31 -27.70 5.74 90.77
CA LEU A 31 -27.57 7.08 90.21
C LEU A 31 -26.11 7.45 89.92
N LYS A 32 -25.18 7.11 90.81
CA LYS A 32 -23.73 7.31 90.58
C LYS A 32 -23.23 6.51 89.38
N LEU A 33 -23.63 5.24 89.27
CA LEU A 33 -23.27 4.40 88.12
C LEU A 33 -23.85 4.97 86.82
N ARG A 34 -25.11 5.39 86.82
CA ARG A 34 -25.75 6.01 85.65
C ARG A 34 -25.03 7.31 85.25
N ALA A 35 -24.64 8.15 86.20
CA ALA A 35 -23.85 9.35 85.92
C ALA A 35 -22.45 9.04 85.34
N ALA A 36 -21.78 7.99 85.82
CA ALA A 36 -20.49 7.53 85.28
C ALA A 36 -20.63 6.96 83.86
N ILE A 37 -21.71 6.23 83.59
CA ILE A 37 -22.03 5.73 82.24
C ILE A 37 -22.34 6.91 81.31
N ASP A 38 -23.19 7.85 81.73
CA ASP A 38 -23.57 9.02 80.93
C ASP A 38 -22.36 9.89 80.56
N THR A 39 -21.43 10.09 81.50
CA THR A 39 -20.19 10.84 81.23
C THR A 39 -19.29 10.12 80.22
N THR A 40 -19.17 8.80 80.33
CA THR A 40 -18.39 7.98 79.38
C THR A 40 -19.03 7.97 78.00
N VAL A 41 -20.35 7.76 77.91
CA VAL A 41 -21.10 7.80 76.65
C VAL A 41 -20.98 9.17 75.98
N LYS A 42 -21.14 10.26 76.74
CA LYS A 42 -20.95 11.62 76.21
C LYS A 42 -19.54 11.87 75.69
N LYS A 43 -18.51 11.29 76.33
CA LYS A 43 -17.12 11.40 75.88
C LYS A 43 -16.91 10.63 74.57
N ASN A 44 -17.39 9.39 74.48
CA ASN A 44 -17.26 8.57 73.27
C ASN A 44 -18.03 9.17 72.09
N LEU A 45 -19.26 9.62 72.30
CA LEU A 45 -20.04 10.30 71.25
C LEU A 45 -19.36 11.59 70.74
N LYS A 46 -18.64 12.32 71.60
CA LYS A 46 -17.84 13.47 71.17
C LYS A 46 -16.63 13.06 70.33
N ALA A 47 -15.95 11.98 70.71
CA ALA A 47 -14.82 11.43 69.95
C ALA A 47 -15.28 10.93 68.57
N ASP A 48 -16.33 10.11 68.52
CA ASP A 48 -16.91 9.60 67.28
C ASP A 48 -17.38 10.74 66.36
N LYS A 49 -18.03 11.76 66.92
CA LYS A 49 -18.44 12.95 66.16
C LYS A 49 -17.24 13.70 65.58
N TYR A 50 -16.12 13.77 66.30
CA TYR A 50 -14.90 14.39 65.79
C TYR A 50 -14.27 13.55 64.67
N GLU A 51 -14.18 12.24 64.84
CA GLU A 51 -13.64 11.33 63.83
C GLU A 51 -14.50 11.31 62.57
N ALA A 52 -15.83 11.25 62.71
CA ALA A 52 -16.77 11.34 61.61
C ALA A 52 -16.61 12.66 60.83
N ARG A 53 -16.48 13.79 61.53
CA ARG A 53 -16.20 15.09 60.89
C ARG A 53 -14.87 15.09 60.13
N ARG A 54 -13.82 14.52 60.72
CA ARG A 54 -12.51 14.39 60.08
C ARG A 54 -12.57 13.50 58.84
N LEU A 55 -13.33 12.41 58.89
CA LEU A 55 -13.54 11.51 57.75
C LEU A 55 -14.34 12.20 56.64
N ILE A 56 -15.44 12.88 56.98
CA ILE A 56 -16.25 13.65 56.03
C ILE A 56 -15.39 14.70 55.31
N ARG A 57 -14.54 15.42 56.04
CA ARG A 57 -13.61 16.39 55.45
C ARG A 57 -12.66 15.73 54.43
N ARG A 58 -12.02 14.62 54.82
CA ARG A 58 -11.11 13.89 53.93
C ARG A 58 -11.81 13.33 52.69
N LEU A 59 -13.03 12.81 52.83
CA LEU A 59 -13.81 12.33 51.70
C LEU A 59 -14.21 13.47 50.75
N ARG A 60 -14.58 14.64 51.28
CA ARG A 60 -14.85 15.83 50.45
C ARG A 60 -13.62 16.29 49.67
N GLU A 61 -12.46 16.34 50.32
CA GLU A 61 -11.18 16.69 49.68
C GLU A 61 -10.85 15.68 48.55
N ARG A 62 -11.04 14.38 48.78
CA ARG A 62 -10.86 13.34 47.75
C ARG A 62 -11.85 13.47 46.59
N ILE A 63 -13.12 13.78 46.86
CA ILE A 63 -14.11 13.98 45.80
C ILE A 63 -13.71 15.16 44.90
N VAL A 64 -13.27 16.27 45.48
CA VAL A 64 -12.81 17.44 44.70
C VAL A 64 -11.59 17.09 43.86
N LEU A 65 -10.63 16.37 44.45
CA LEU A 65 -9.42 15.93 43.74
C LEU A 65 -9.78 15.03 42.56
N ASN A 66 -10.60 14.00 42.78
CA ASN A 66 -11.05 13.09 41.71
C ASN A 66 -11.84 13.82 40.62
N GLN A 67 -12.66 14.80 40.96
CA GLN A 67 -13.37 15.62 39.98
C GLN A 67 -12.42 16.44 39.10
N ASN A 68 -11.36 17.00 39.69
CA ASN A 68 -10.36 17.75 38.95
C ASN A 68 -9.52 16.83 38.05
N GLU A 69 -9.11 15.66 38.55
CA GLU A 69 -8.41 14.65 37.75
C GLU A 69 -9.27 14.18 36.56
N ALA A 70 -10.56 13.91 36.78
CA ALA A 70 -11.47 13.54 35.71
C ALA A 70 -11.58 14.64 34.64
N LYS A 71 -11.72 15.91 35.04
CA LYS A 71 -11.75 17.05 34.11
C LYS A 71 -10.46 17.15 33.30
N LEU A 72 -9.30 16.99 33.95
CA LEU A 72 -8.00 17.02 33.28
C LEU A 72 -7.86 15.86 32.28
N ALA A 73 -8.26 14.65 32.66
CA ALA A 73 -8.25 13.50 31.78
C ALA A 73 -9.15 13.73 30.55
N THR A 74 -10.38 14.24 30.74
CA THR A 74 -11.28 14.57 29.63
C THR A 74 -10.70 15.66 28.72
N ALA A 75 -10.10 16.72 29.28
CA ALA A 75 -9.46 17.78 28.51
C ALA A 75 -8.26 17.25 27.69
N CYS A 76 -7.47 16.36 28.27
CA CYS A 76 -6.34 15.71 27.61
C CYS A 76 -6.82 14.85 26.43
N VAL A 77 -7.79 13.97 26.64
CA VAL A 77 -8.36 13.11 25.59
C VAL A 77 -8.98 13.96 24.45
N ASN A 78 -9.71 15.03 24.78
CA ASN A 78 -10.25 15.94 23.78
C ASN A 78 -9.16 16.63 22.95
N THR A 79 -8.04 16.99 23.58
CA THR A 79 -6.89 17.60 22.89
C THR A 79 -6.22 16.59 21.96
N GLN A 80 -5.99 15.37 22.44
CA GLN A 80 -5.42 14.29 21.64
C GLN A 80 -6.31 13.96 20.43
N TYR A 81 -7.63 13.88 20.64
CA TYR A 81 -8.59 13.64 19.55
C TYR A 81 -8.54 14.74 18.49
N LYS A 82 -8.56 16.02 18.90
CA LYS A 82 -8.46 17.15 17.97
C LYS A 82 -7.15 17.16 17.19
N LEU A 83 -6.04 16.84 17.86
CA LEU A 83 -4.74 16.74 17.20
C LEU A 83 -4.75 15.62 16.16
N LEU A 84 -5.23 14.44 16.52
CA LEU A 84 -5.34 13.30 15.63
C LEU A 84 -6.24 13.61 14.42
N GLN A 85 -7.39 14.25 14.65
CA GLN A 85 -8.30 14.68 13.58
C GLN A 85 -7.60 15.64 12.60
N ARG A 86 -6.83 16.60 13.12
CA ARG A 86 -6.07 17.55 12.28
C ARG A 86 -4.99 16.85 11.47
N LEU A 87 -4.22 15.96 12.08
CA LEU A 87 -3.18 15.18 11.40
C LEU A 87 -3.78 14.27 10.33
N PHE A 88 -4.91 13.63 10.62
CA PHE A 88 -5.61 12.80 9.64
C PHE A 88 -6.06 13.62 8.43
N MET A 89 -6.69 14.77 8.65
CA MET A 89 -7.11 15.66 7.55
C MET A 89 -5.92 16.13 6.71
N LEU A 90 -4.81 16.49 7.35
CA LEU A 90 -3.58 16.89 6.67
C LEU A 90 -3.02 15.74 5.82
N ARG A 91 -2.96 14.52 6.37
CA ARG A 91 -2.48 13.34 5.65
C ARG A 91 -3.37 12.98 4.46
N VAL A 92 -4.69 13.11 4.61
CA VAL A 92 -5.65 12.92 3.50
C VAL A 92 -5.42 13.97 2.40
N HIS A 93 -5.15 15.22 2.76
CA HIS A 93 -4.85 16.28 1.79
C HIS A 93 -3.56 15.99 1.01
N GLU A 94 -2.47 15.69 1.72
CA GLU A 94 -1.18 15.32 1.12
C GLU A 94 -1.33 14.15 0.15
N SER A 95 -2.08 13.11 0.55
CA SER A 95 -2.34 11.95 -0.29
C SER A 95 -3.14 12.30 -1.54
N LYS A 96 -4.18 13.14 -1.42
CA LYS A 96 -4.96 13.61 -2.57
C LYS A 96 -4.12 14.40 -3.55
N GLU A 97 -3.25 15.29 -3.07
CA GLU A 97 -2.31 16.03 -3.93
C GLU A 97 -1.32 15.10 -4.63
N ALA A 98 -0.75 14.15 -3.91
CA ALA A 98 0.18 13.18 -4.50
C ALA A 98 -0.51 12.35 -5.59
N ILE A 99 -1.74 11.87 -5.34
CA ILE A 99 -2.55 11.17 -6.33
C ILE A 99 -2.82 12.06 -7.55
N ALA A 100 -3.15 13.33 -7.36
CA ALA A 100 -3.40 14.26 -8.47
C ALA A 100 -2.14 14.48 -9.31
N ARG A 101 -0.97 14.67 -8.67
CA ARG A 101 0.32 14.80 -9.36
C ARG A 101 0.66 13.54 -10.16
N LEU A 102 0.59 12.37 -9.54
CA LEU A 102 0.88 11.09 -10.19
C LEU A 102 -0.07 10.79 -11.34
N ARG A 103 -1.36 11.14 -11.22
CA ARG A 103 -2.33 11.00 -12.32
C ARG A 103 -1.95 11.87 -13.51
N LYS A 104 -1.57 13.13 -13.26
CA LYS A 104 -1.12 14.04 -14.31
C LYS A 104 0.13 13.50 -15.00
N GLU A 105 1.14 13.11 -14.23
CA GLU A 105 2.37 12.52 -14.76
C GLU A 105 2.11 11.24 -15.57
N ASN A 106 1.18 10.39 -15.12
CA ASN A 106 0.79 9.19 -15.87
C ASN A 106 0.10 9.54 -17.21
N CYS A 107 -0.75 10.57 -17.23
CA CYS A 107 -1.37 11.06 -18.46
C CYS A 107 -0.32 11.62 -19.43
N ASP A 108 0.62 12.43 -18.92
CA ASP A 108 1.69 13.04 -19.72
C ASP A 108 2.60 11.95 -20.32
N LEU A 109 3.00 10.96 -19.51
CA LEU A 109 3.81 9.82 -19.97
C LEU A 109 3.09 8.95 -21.00
N LYS A 110 1.78 8.73 -20.84
CA LYS A 110 0.98 8.01 -21.84
C LYS A 110 0.93 8.76 -23.16
N ALA A 111 0.66 10.06 -23.11
CA ALA A 111 0.65 10.89 -24.31
C ALA A 111 2.01 10.86 -25.02
N GLU A 112 3.12 10.93 -24.26
CA GLU A 112 4.45 10.87 -24.85
C GLU A 112 4.78 9.49 -25.43
N ARG A 113 4.41 8.41 -24.74
CA ARG A 113 4.52 7.05 -25.25
C ARG A 113 3.76 6.91 -26.58
N ASP A 114 2.53 7.37 -26.64
CA ASP A 114 1.68 7.23 -27.82
C ASP A 114 2.27 8.02 -29.00
N LYS A 115 2.78 9.24 -28.78
CA LYS A 115 3.51 10.00 -29.81
C LYS A 115 4.73 9.27 -30.33
N VAL A 116 5.55 8.68 -29.44
CA VAL A 116 6.77 7.96 -29.83
C VAL A 116 6.42 6.71 -30.64
N ILE A 117 5.35 6.00 -30.26
CA ILE A 117 4.85 4.86 -31.03
C ILE A 117 4.41 5.31 -32.43
N SER A 118 3.57 6.35 -32.53
CA SER A 118 3.11 6.87 -33.82
C SER A 118 4.27 7.32 -34.71
N ALA A 119 5.24 8.08 -34.17
CA ALA A 119 6.41 8.52 -34.94
C ALA A 119 7.28 7.35 -35.41
N LYS A 120 7.38 6.29 -34.60
CA LYS A 120 8.10 5.07 -34.99
C LYS A 120 7.36 4.33 -36.10
N ASP A 121 6.05 4.21 -36.01
CA ASP A 121 5.23 3.53 -37.00
C ASP A 121 5.26 4.28 -38.35
N GLU A 122 5.21 5.62 -38.33
CA GLU A 122 5.43 6.46 -39.51
C GLU A 122 6.80 6.20 -40.15
N LEU A 123 7.86 6.15 -39.35
CA LEU A 123 9.20 5.89 -39.84
C LEU A 123 9.37 4.47 -40.39
N ILE A 124 8.71 3.46 -39.79
CA ILE A 124 8.68 2.10 -40.33
C ILE A 124 8.01 2.11 -41.70
N ASN A 125 6.84 2.75 -41.83
CA ASN A 125 6.12 2.82 -43.09
C ASN A 125 6.94 3.50 -44.19
N GLU A 126 7.59 4.64 -43.89
CA GLU A 126 8.50 5.30 -44.86
C GLU A 126 9.64 4.39 -45.30
N LYS A 127 10.19 3.59 -44.38
CA LYS A 127 11.29 2.66 -44.68
C LYS A 127 10.80 1.49 -45.52
N ASP A 128 9.63 0.94 -45.22
CA ASP A 128 9.03 -0.14 -46.01
C ASP A 128 8.69 0.33 -47.43
N GLU A 129 8.19 1.56 -47.61
CA GLU A 129 7.99 2.16 -48.93
C GLU A 129 9.30 2.33 -49.71
N GLN A 130 10.37 2.77 -49.04
CA GLN A 130 11.70 2.87 -49.63
C GLN A 130 12.24 1.51 -50.06
N ILE A 131 12.07 0.48 -49.21
CA ILE A 131 12.48 -0.89 -49.53
C ILE A 131 11.71 -1.39 -50.76
N ALA A 132 10.39 -1.27 -50.78
CA ALA A 132 9.57 -1.71 -51.92
C ALA A 132 9.96 -1.01 -53.23
N LYS A 133 10.26 0.29 -53.17
CA LYS A 133 10.74 1.05 -54.35
C LYS A 133 12.10 0.55 -54.83
N LEU A 134 13.03 0.29 -53.93
CA LEU A 134 14.36 -0.23 -54.26
C LEU A 134 14.28 -1.65 -54.83
N GLU A 135 13.45 -2.51 -54.25
CA GLU A 135 13.20 -3.87 -54.74
C GLU A 135 12.64 -3.86 -56.16
N SER A 136 11.63 -3.03 -56.42
CA SER A 136 11.07 -2.85 -57.77
C SER A 136 12.11 -2.35 -58.77
N HIS A 137 12.94 -1.38 -58.36
CA HIS A 137 14.01 -0.87 -59.22
C HIS A 137 15.06 -1.94 -59.53
N LEU A 138 15.44 -2.75 -58.55
CA LEU A 138 16.41 -3.83 -58.71
C LEU A 138 15.86 -4.92 -59.65
N GLN A 139 14.58 -5.29 -59.50
CA GLN A 139 13.91 -6.21 -60.42
C GLN A 139 13.90 -5.67 -61.86
N SER A 140 13.59 -4.38 -62.05
CA SER A 140 13.62 -3.75 -63.37
C SER A 140 15.02 -3.76 -63.98
N LEU A 141 16.05 -3.43 -63.18
CA LEU A 141 17.44 -3.43 -63.62
C LEU A 141 17.91 -4.85 -63.96
N HIS A 142 17.50 -5.85 -63.18
CA HIS A 142 17.77 -7.25 -63.46
C HIS A 142 17.20 -7.67 -64.82
N PHE A 143 15.93 -7.35 -65.10
CA PHE A 143 15.30 -7.65 -66.38
C PHE A 143 15.98 -6.95 -67.56
N GLN A 144 16.36 -5.67 -67.39
CA GLN A 144 17.11 -4.94 -68.42
C GLN A 144 18.47 -5.55 -68.69
N LEU A 145 19.20 -5.94 -67.64
CA LEU A 145 20.50 -6.58 -67.76
C LEU A 145 20.39 -7.94 -68.46
N GLU A 146 19.42 -8.76 -68.05
CA GLU A 146 19.13 -10.05 -68.68
C GLU A 146 18.87 -9.88 -70.18
N ARG A 147 18.04 -8.90 -70.57
CA ARG A 147 17.78 -8.61 -71.98
C ARG A 147 19.03 -8.18 -72.74
N VAL A 148 19.84 -7.28 -72.18
CA VAL A 148 21.10 -6.84 -72.81
C VAL A 148 22.05 -8.01 -73.00
N VAL A 149 22.17 -8.89 -71.99
CA VAL A 149 23.03 -10.08 -72.08
C VAL A 149 22.53 -11.02 -73.17
N LEU A 150 21.22 -11.29 -73.26
CA LEU A 150 20.63 -12.11 -74.32
C LEU A 150 20.89 -11.52 -75.70
N GLU A 151 20.65 -10.21 -75.89
CA GLU A 151 20.92 -9.52 -77.16
C GLU A 151 22.41 -9.57 -77.54
N MET A 152 23.32 -9.52 -76.56
CA MET A 152 24.76 -9.67 -76.81
C MET A 152 25.13 -11.10 -77.22
N VAL A 153 24.55 -12.11 -76.57
CA VAL A 153 24.76 -13.52 -76.91
C VAL A 153 24.25 -13.82 -78.31
N GLU A 154 23.05 -13.37 -78.65
CA GLU A 154 22.45 -13.55 -79.99
C GLU A 154 23.31 -12.89 -81.09
N LYS A 155 23.84 -11.69 -80.85
CA LYS A 155 24.75 -11.02 -81.79
C LYS A 155 26.06 -11.78 -81.98
N LEU A 156 26.60 -12.36 -80.90
CA LEU A 156 27.82 -13.18 -80.97
C LEU A 156 27.56 -14.49 -81.73
N GLU A 157 26.43 -15.15 -81.47
CA GLU A 157 26.03 -16.37 -82.16
C GLU A 157 25.84 -16.14 -83.66
N ASN A 158 25.13 -15.08 -84.05
CA ASN A 158 24.95 -14.70 -85.45
C ASN A 158 26.28 -14.42 -86.16
N ARG A 159 27.20 -13.69 -85.52
CA ARG A 159 28.54 -13.42 -86.10
C ARG A 159 29.37 -14.69 -86.25
N LEU A 160 29.34 -15.58 -85.25
CA LEU A 160 30.05 -16.85 -85.34
C LEU A 160 29.50 -17.74 -86.46
N GLU A 161 28.19 -17.71 -86.70
CA GLU A 161 27.57 -18.44 -87.81
C GLU A 161 27.90 -17.80 -89.17
N GLU A 162 27.93 -16.47 -89.27
CA GLU A 162 28.42 -15.76 -90.46
C GLU A 162 29.88 -16.12 -90.77
N ASP A 163 30.78 -16.04 -89.79
CA ASP A 163 32.19 -16.41 -89.92
C ASP A 163 32.34 -17.89 -90.32
N ARG A 164 31.55 -18.79 -89.72
CA ARG A 164 31.53 -20.23 -90.06
C ARG A 164 31.16 -20.45 -91.53
N LEU A 165 30.10 -19.80 -92.01
CA LEU A 165 29.64 -19.90 -93.40
C LEU A 165 30.66 -19.31 -94.38
N GLU A 166 31.35 -18.24 -94.01
CA GLU A 166 32.41 -17.64 -94.81
C GLU A 166 33.62 -18.59 -94.92
N TRP A 167 34.10 -19.14 -93.79
CA TRP A 167 35.18 -20.13 -93.79
C TRP A 167 34.81 -21.41 -94.55
N GLU A 168 33.56 -21.85 -94.49
CA GLU A 168 33.08 -22.99 -95.27
C GLU A 168 33.18 -22.72 -96.77
N LYS A 169 32.74 -21.53 -97.23
CA LYS A 169 32.89 -21.10 -98.64
C LYS A 169 34.36 -20.95 -99.05
N GLU A 170 35.19 -20.34 -98.22
CA GLU A 170 36.63 -20.20 -98.46
C GLU A 170 37.31 -21.57 -98.58
N ALA A 171 36.97 -22.52 -97.70
CA ALA A 171 37.48 -23.88 -97.75
C ALA A 171 37.04 -24.60 -99.04
N TYR A 172 35.77 -24.49 -99.43
CA TYR A 172 35.26 -25.05 -100.67
C TYR A 172 35.95 -24.45 -101.91
N THR A 173 36.07 -23.13 -101.97
CA THR A 173 36.73 -22.44 -103.09
C THR A 173 38.22 -22.76 -103.17
N PHE A 174 38.91 -22.83 -102.03
CA PHE A 174 40.30 -23.27 -101.96
C PHE A 174 40.45 -24.72 -102.43
N HIS A 175 39.58 -25.63 -101.98
CA HIS A 175 39.60 -27.03 -102.40
C HIS A 175 39.36 -27.18 -103.90
N GLU A 176 38.35 -26.52 -104.46
CA GLU A 176 38.10 -26.54 -105.90
C GLU A 176 39.27 -25.98 -106.71
N THR A 177 39.84 -24.86 -106.26
CA THR A 177 40.96 -24.21 -106.95
C THR A 177 42.19 -25.11 -106.92
N SER A 178 42.48 -25.70 -105.76
CA SER A 178 43.58 -26.66 -105.59
C SER A 178 43.37 -27.92 -106.43
N ALA A 179 42.15 -28.48 -106.46
CA ALA A 179 41.79 -29.62 -107.30
C ALA A 179 42.00 -29.32 -108.79
N LYS A 180 41.55 -28.15 -109.26
CA LYS A 180 41.78 -27.68 -110.65
C LYS A 180 43.27 -27.52 -110.96
N ILE A 181 44.08 -27.02 -110.02
CA ILE A 181 45.53 -26.88 -110.19
C ILE A 181 46.19 -28.26 -110.26
N LEU A 182 45.87 -29.17 -109.35
CA LEU A 182 46.39 -30.54 -109.35
C LEU A 182 46.04 -31.27 -110.64
N GLN A 183 44.80 -31.12 -111.13
CA GLN A 183 44.37 -31.68 -112.41
C GLN A 183 45.17 -31.13 -113.58
N LYS A 184 45.48 -29.82 -113.61
CA LYS A 184 46.35 -29.21 -114.62
C LYS A 184 47.79 -29.72 -114.57
N LEU A 185 48.27 -30.10 -113.38
CA LEU A 185 49.62 -30.65 -113.17
C LEU A 185 49.70 -32.16 -113.40
N GLY A 186 48.61 -32.82 -113.83
CA GLY A 186 48.59 -34.25 -114.15
C GLY A 186 48.33 -35.16 -112.94
N TYR A 187 47.98 -34.62 -111.78
CA TYR A 187 47.57 -35.38 -110.60
C TYR A 187 46.05 -35.51 -110.55
N GLY A 188 45.53 -36.74 -110.41
CA GLY A 188 44.09 -37.02 -110.31
C GLY A 188 43.38 -37.31 -111.65
N THR A 189 44.07 -37.24 -112.78
CA THR A 189 43.66 -38.01 -113.96
C THR A 189 43.88 -39.48 -113.65
N THR A 190 42.80 -40.26 -113.55
CA THR A 190 42.88 -41.70 -113.75
C THR A 190 43.65 -41.92 -115.06
N PHE A 191 44.88 -42.39 -114.94
CA PHE A 191 45.60 -43.02 -116.04
C PHE A 191 44.66 -44.09 -116.60
N MET A 192 44.24 -43.93 -117.86
CA MET A 192 43.86 -45.08 -118.67
C MET A 192 45.07 -46.01 -118.80
#